data_AF-A0A1H7BBK8-F1
#
_entry.id   AF-A0A1H7BBK8-F1
#
_cell.length_a   1.000
_cell.length_b   1.000
_cell.length_c   1.000
_cell.angle_alpha   90.00
_cell.angle_beta   90.00
_cell.angle_gamma   90.00
#
_symmetry.space_group_name_H-M   'P 1'
#
loop_
_entity.id
_entity.type
_entity.pdbx_description
1 polymer ?
#
loop_
_entity_poly.entity_id
_entity_poly.type
_entity_poly.pdbx_seq_one_letter_code
_entity_poly.pdbx_strand_id
1 'polypeptide(L)' 'MLSDKTMYGLIVLVYCGLLLAHLWPFLFQRWIAYSQGRSVGEVPKPAKSKLLTGGLAFLSGVLWTWLYFRH' A
#
# COMPACT_ATOMS: atom_id res chain seq x y z
N MET A 1 -27.58 -4.87 1.05
CA MET A 1 -26.62 -4.97 2.18
C MET A 1 -25.34 -5.60 1.66
N LEU A 2 -24.19 -4.90 1.66
CA LEU A 2 -22.90 -5.55 1.36
C LEU A 2 -22.70 -6.66 2.41
N SER A 3 -22.41 -7.89 2.01
CA SER A 3 -22.15 -8.98 2.95
C SER A 3 -20.91 -8.64 3.79
N ASP A 4 -20.90 -8.93 5.08
CA ASP A 4 -19.74 -8.62 5.95
C ASP A 4 -18.46 -9.28 5.42
N LYS A 5 -18.58 -10.46 4.80
CA LYS A 5 -17.49 -11.13 4.09
C LYS A 5 -16.87 -10.27 2.98
N THR A 6 -17.68 -9.51 2.25
CA THR A 6 -17.23 -8.61 1.19
C THR A 6 -16.51 -7.38 1.76
N MET A 7 -16.97 -6.85 2.90
CA MET A 7 -16.28 -5.76 3.62
C MET A 7 -14.90 -6.19 4.11
N TYR A 8 -14.80 -7.36 4.76
CA TYR A 8 -13.50 -7.90 5.18
C TYR A 8 -12.56 -8.14 3.99
N GLY A 9 -13.08 -8.66 2.87
CA GLY A 9 -12.30 -8.82 1.63
C GLY A 9 -11.77 -7.50 1.08
N LEU A 10 -12.58 -6.43 1.10
CA LEU A 10 -12.15 -5.09 0.70
C LEU A 10 -11.07 -4.52 1.61
N ILE A 11 -11.18 -4.72 2.92
CA ILE A 11 -10.15 -4.31 3.88
C ILE A 11 -8.84 -5.01 3.59
N VAL A 12 -8.85 -6.34 3.41
CA VAL A 12 -7.64 -7.10 3.07
C VAL A 12 -7.00 -6.58 1.79
N LEU A 13 -7.79 -6.31 0.75
CA LEU A 13 -7.29 -5.74 -0.51
C LEU A 13 -6.67 -4.35 -0.32
N VAL A 14 -7.30 -3.47 0.45
CA VAL A 14 -6.79 -2.12 0.73
C VAL A 14 -5.48 -2.18 1.52
N TYR A 15 -5.39 -3.04 2.53
CA TYR A 15 -4.16 -3.24 3.30
C TYR A 15 -3.04 -3.86 2.46
N CYS A 16 -3.34 -4.87 1.64
CA CYS A 16 -2.39 -5.43 0.70
C CYS A 16 -1.89 -4.37 -0.30
N GLY A 17 -2.77 -3.51 -0.81
CA GLY A 17 -2.43 -2.40 -1.70
C GLY A 17 -1.53 -1.35 -1.02
N LEU A 18 -1.83 -1.01 0.24
CA LEU A 18 -1.00 -0.13 1.07
C LEU A 18 0.40 -0.71 1.30
N LEU A 19 0.46 -1.99 1.66
CA LEU A 19 1.71 -2.71 1.86
C LEU A 19 2.56 -2.70 0.58
N LEU A 20 1.94 -3.03 -0.56
CA LEU A 20 2.62 -3.04 -1.86
C LEU A 20 3.11 -1.64 -2.24
N ALA A 21 2.28 -0.61 -2.09
CA ALA A 21 2.65 0.78 -2.38
C ALA A 21 3.82 1.27 -1.52
N HIS A 22 3.97 0.75 -0.30
CA HIS A 22 5.10 1.03 0.57
C HIS A 22 6.35 0.21 0.28
N LEU A 23 6.22 -1.09 -0.02
CA LEU A 23 7.35 -1.97 -0.30
C LEU A 23 7.92 -1.81 -1.72
N TRP A 24 7.08 -1.51 -2.70
CA TRP A 24 7.46 -1.35 -4.10
C TRP A 24 8.69 -0.45 -4.32
N PRO A 25 8.76 0.78 -3.76
CA PRO A 25 9.93 1.64 -3.96
C PRO A 25 11.22 1.05 -3.39
N PHE A 26 11.16 0.26 -2.32
CA PHE A 26 12.35 -0.40 -1.76
C PHE A 26 12.80 -1.59 -2.60
N LEU A 27 11.85 -2.42 -3.05
CA LEU A 27 12.15 -3.55 -3.94
C LEU A 27 12.74 -3.06 -5.26
N PHE A 28 12.17 -2.00 -5.84
CA PHE A 28 12.65 -1.40 -7.07
C PHE A 28 14.04 -0.78 -6.92
N GLN A 29 14.29 -0.02 -5.83
CA GLN A 29 15.61 0.54 -5.53
C GLN A 29 16.67 -0.56 -5.39
N ARG A 30 16.34 -1.65 -4.69
CA ARG A 30 17.26 -2.79 -4.48
C ARG A 30 17.52 -3.56 -5.77
N TRP A 31 16.50 -3.75 -6.60
CA TRP A 31 16.64 -4.38 -7.91
C TRP A 31 17.58 -3.61 -8.83
N ILE A 32 17.42 -2.28 -8.93
CA ILE A 32 18.29 -1.42 -9.74
C ILE A 32 19.72 -1.41 -9.19
N ALA A 33 19.87 -1.32 -7.87
CA ALA A 33 21.19 -1.37 -7.23
C ALA A 33 21.92 -2.68 -7.57
N TYR A 34 21.21 -3.81 -7.52
CA TYR A 34 21.76 -5.12 -7.90
C TYR A 34 22.10 -5.19 -9.39
N SER A 35 21.22 -4.71 -10.28
CA SER A 35 21.47 -4.76 -11.73
C SER A 35 22.62 -3.87 -12.17
N GLN A 36 22.91 -2.80 -11.44
CA GLN A 36 23.99 -1.85 -11.75
C GLN A 36 25.27 -2.11 -10.94
N GLY A 37 25.28 -3.09 -10.03
CA GLY A 37 26.41 -3.36 -9.15
C GLY A 37 26.77 -2.20 -8.21
N ARG A 38 25.80 -1.31 -7.92
CA ARG A 38 26.00 -0.09 -7.10
C ARG A 38 25.42 -0.27 -5.71
N SER A 39 25.89 0.54 -4.77
CA SER A 39 25.34 0.51 -3.42
C SER A 39 23.90 1.06 -3.42
N VAL A 40 23.02 0.49 -2.59
CA VAL A 40 21.61 0.89 -2.52
C VAL A 40 21.46 2.38 -2.17
N GLY A 41 22.41 2.95 -1.43
CA GLY A 41 22.42 4.37 -1.05
C GLY A 41 22.65 5.34 -2.20
N GLU A 42 23.27 4.90 -3.31
CA GLU A 42 23.56 5.74 -4.47
C GLU A 42 22.42 5.74 -5.49
N VAL A 43 21.51 4.76 -5.44
CA VAL A 43 20.35 4.71 -6.34
C VAL A 43 19.26 5.62 -5.79
N PRO A 44 18.82 6.64 -6.55
CA PRO A 44 17.76 7.54 -6.10
C PRO A 44 16.48 6.75 -5.81
N LYS A 45 15.90 6.97 -4.63
CA LYS A 45 14.63 6.34 -4.28
C LYS A 45 13.56 6.78 -5.27
N PRO A 46 12.83 5.85 -5.91
CA PRO A 46 11.68 6.22 -6.71
C PRO A 46 10.68 6.97 -5.82
N ALA A 47 10.09 8.03 -6.35
CA ALA A 47 9.15 8.87 -5.61
C ALA A 47 8.01 8.01 -5.07
N LYS A 48 7.76 8.06 -3.76
CA LYS A 48 6.58 7.43 -3.16
C LYS A 48 5.34 8.06 -3.79
N SER A 49 4.45 7.24 -4.34
CA SER A 49 3.16 7.67 -4.88
C SER A 49 2.23 8.14 -3.75
N LYS A 50 2.46 9.35 -3.23
CA LYS A 50 1.74 9.95 -2.09
C LYS A 50 0.22 9.93 -2.27
N LEU A 51 -0.26 10.12 -3.49
CA LEU A 51 -1.69 10.11 -3.82
C LEU A 51 -2.32 8.71 -3.67
N LEU A 52 -1.66 7.67 -4.17
CA LEU A 52 -2.14 6.29 -4.04
C LEU A 52 -2.15 5.85 -2.58
N THR A 53 -1.04 6.10 -1.86
CA THR A 53 -0.95 5.75 -0.43
C THR A 53 -1.96 6.52 0.41
N GLY A 54 -2.17 7.81 0.13
CA GLY A 54 -3.17 8.63 0.80
C GLY A 54 -4.61 8.19 0.50
N GLY A 55 -4.92 7.88 -0.75
CA GLY A 55 -6.23 7.38 -1.15
C GLY A 55 -6.57 6.03 -0.53
N LEU A 56 -5.61 5.10 -0.51
CA LEU A 56 -5.78 3.80 0.17
C LEU A 56 -5.91 3.95 1.69
N ALA A 57 -5.16 4.86 2.32
CA ALA A 57 -5.28 5.14 3.75
C ALA A 57 -6.65 5.74 4.09
N PHE A 58 -7.17 6.65 3.25
CA PHE A 58 -8.51 7.20 3.41
C PHE A 58 -9.59 6.12 3.27
N LEU A 59 -9.50 5.26 2.23
CA LEU A 59 -10.41 4.14 2.05
C LEU A 59 -10.40 3.18 3.23
N SER A 60 -9.21 2.87 3.77
CA SER A 60 -9.06 2.06 4.98
C SER A 60 -9.83 2.65 6.16
N GLY A 61 -9.71 3.96 6.39
CA GLY A 61 -10.45 4.67 7.46
C GLY A 61 -11.97 4.62 7.27
N VAL A 62 -12.46 4.83 6.04
CA VAL A 62 -13.89 4.75 5.73
C VAL A 62 -14.43 3.33 5.96
N LEU A 63 -13.70 2.30 5.51
CA LEU A 63 -14.05 0.89 5.70
C LEU A 63 -14.10 0.52 7.19
N TRP A 64 -13.13 0.98 7.97
CA TRP A 64 -13.09 0.77 9.43
C TRP A 64 -14.24 1.48 10.15
N THR A 65 -14.51 2.74 9.79
CA THR A 65 -15.60 3.53 10.37
C THR A 65 -16.94 2.86 10.07
N TRP A 66 -17.12 2.35 8.85
CA TRP A 66 -18.31 1.58 8.48
C TRP A 66 -18.48 0.33 9.35
N LEU A 67 -17.43 -0.48 9.51
CA LEU A 67 -17.49 -1.68 10.37
C LEU A 67 -17.84 -1.32 11.82
N TYR A 68 -17.25 -0.25 12.36
CA TYR A 68 -17.49 0.17 13.74
C TYR A 68 -18.95 0.52 14.01
N PHE A 69 -19.63 1.21 13.09
CA PHE A 69 -21.05 1.58 13.25
C PHE A 69 -22.04 0.49 12.82
N ARG A 70 -21.56 -0.56 12.14
CA ARG A 70 -22.39 -1.69 11.71
C ARG A 70 -22.42 -2.82 12.73
N HIS A 71 -21.44 -2.86 13.63
CA HIS A 71 -21.31 -3.82 14.71
C HIS A 71 -22.02 -3.32 15.97
#